data_AF-D2Z2G7-F1
#
_entry.id   AF-D2Z2G7-F1
#
_cell.length_a   1.000
_cell.length_b   1.000
_cell.length_c   1.000
_cell.angle_alpha   90.00
_cell.angle_beta   90.00
_cell.angle_gamma   90.00
#
_symmetry.space_group_name_H-M   'P 1'
#
loop_
_entity.id
_entity.type
_entity.pdbx_description
1 polymer ?
#
loop_
_entity_poly.entity_id
_entity_poly.type
_entity_poly.pdbx_seq_one_letter_code
_entity_poly.pdbx_strand_id
1 'polypeptide(L)'
;MLPPLWNLFFEIIDQSRDLFNPILAYLLGWRYHDLDKGWEVCVIRCLATFDVTSMAIMFERLFRKKGLNVKVVPVPRSLSSSCGLACEYPCEDEEKIRSICVDRDIDVIGWHRLD
;
A
#
# COMPACT_ATOMS: atom_id res chain seq x y z
N MET A 1 19.27 13.28 22.65
CA MET A 1 17.91 12.70 22.71
C MET A 1 18.04 11.24 22.29
N LEU A 2 17.98 10.32 23.24
CA LEU A 2 18.02 8.88 22.93
C LEU A 2 16.71 8.51 22.23
N PRO A 3 16.75 7.73 21.12
CA PRO A 3 15.53 7.22 20.53
C PRO A 3 14.78 6.36 21.56
N PRO A 4 13.45 6.40 21.56
CA PRO A 4 12.66 5.57 22.46
C PRO A 4 12.96 4.09 22.21
N LEU A 5 13.02 3.30 23.29
CA LEU A 5 13.52 1.92 23.32
C LEU A 5 12.91 0.97 22.26
N TRP A 6 11.75 1.29 21.70
CA TRP A 6 11.13 0.51 20.62
C TRP A 6 11.87 0.59 19.27
N ASN A 7 12.63 1.66 19.01
CA ASN A 7 13.45 1.77 17.79
C ASN A 7 14.66 0.81 17.81
N LEU A 8 15.26 0.58 18.97
CA LEU A 8 16.34 -0.39 19.13
C LEU A 8 15.82 -1.83 19.02
N PHE A 9 14.59 -2.09 19.44
CA PHE A 9 13.97 -3.41 19.32
C PHE A 9 13.70 -3.79 17.86
N PHE A 10 13.33 -2.84 17.01
CA PHE A 10 13.12 -3.05 15.58
C PHE A 10 14.42 -3.35 14.81
N GLU A 11 15.53 -2.66 15.12
CA GLU A 11 16.85 -2.99 14.51
C GLU A 11 17.35 -4.37 14.95
N ILE A 12 17.07 -4.80 16.18
CA ILE A 12 17.46 -6.12 16.70
C ILE A 12 16.72 -7.27 15.96
N ILE A 13 15.46 -7.06 15.56
CA ILE A 13 14.67 -8.09 14.86
C ILE A 13 15.17 -8.33 13.43
N ASP A 14 15.73 -7.31 12.76
CA ASP A 14 16.24 -7.44 11.39
C ASP A 14 17.62 -8.13 11.34
N GLN A 15 18.44 -7.97 12.39
CA GLN A 15 19.82 -8.47 12.41
C GLN A 15 19.97 -9.92 12.87
N SER A 16 18.90 -10.55 13.36
CA SER A 16 18.90 -11.95 13.81
C SER A 16 17.61 -12.63 13.38
N ARG A 17 17.66 -13.33 12.23
CA ARG A 17 16.60 -14.20 11.69
C ARG A 17 16.10 -15.29 12.67
N ASP A 18 16.69 -15.40 13.86
CA ASP A 18 16.53 -16.52 14.78
C ASP A 18 15.75 -16.23 16.08
N LEU A 19 15.27 -14.99 16.29
CA LEU A 19 14.35 -14.68 17.41
C LEU A 19 12.96 -14.27 16.90
N PHE A 20 12.50 -14.97 15.89
CA PHE A 20 11.17 -14.79 15.36
C PHE A 20 10.16 -15.59 16.21
N ASN A 21 9.35 -14.92 17.04
CA ASN A 21 8.25 -15.57 17.76
C ASN A 21 7.05 -15.75 16.80
N PRO A 22 6.79 -16.97 16.29
CA PRO A 22 5.75 -17.21 15.30
C PRO A 22 4.34 -16.94 15.85
N ILE A 23 4.16 -17.00 17.17
CA ILE A 23 2.89 -16.67 17.83
C ILE A 23 2.61 -15.18 17.72
N LEU A 24 3.62 -14.33 17.93
CA LEU A 24 3.46 -12.88 17.83
C LEU A 24 3.16 -12.46 16.38
N ALA A 25 3.83 -13.08 15.41
CA ALA A 25 3.59 -12.84 14.00
C ALA A 25 2.16 -13.21 13.57
N TYR A 26 1.65 -14.34 14.06
CA TYR A 26 0.26 -14.75 13.82
C TYR A 26 -0.74 -13.77 14.45
N LEU A 27 -0.50 -13.36 15.70
CA LEU A 27 -1.36 -12.41 16.43
C LEU A 27 -1.36 -11.01 15.80
N LEU A 28 -0.25 -10.60 15.17
CA LEU A 28 -0.12 -9.33 14.46
C LEU A 28 -0.53 -9.41 12.98
N GLY A 29 -0.99 -10.57 12.49
CA GLY A 29 -1.49 -10.73 11.12
C GLY A 29 -0.41 -10.77 10.03
N TRP A 30 0.84 -11.09 10.39
CA TRP A 30 1.93 -11.30 9.42
C TRP A 30 1.80 -12.67 8.76
N ARG A 31 1.88 -12.71 7.42
CA ARG A 31 1.98 -13.96 6.66
C ARG A 31 3.33 -14.03 5.94
N TYR A 32 3.89 -15.23 5.90
CA TYR A 32 5.11 -15.53 5.15
C TYR A 32 4.78 -15.61 3.65
N HIS A 33 5.44 -14.79 2.82
CA HIS A 33 5.27 -14.80 1.36
C HIS A 33 6.63 -15.02 0.68
N ASP A 34 6.95 -16.28 0.39
CA ASP A 34 8.12 -16.75 -0.36
C ASP A 34 9.51 -16.32 0.18
N LEU A 35 10.54 -17.09 -0.18
CA LEU A 35 11.90 -16.97 0.37
C LEU A 35 12.62 -15.65 0.05
N ASP A 36 12.08 -14.84 -0.86
CA ASP A 36 12.69 -13.59 -1.33
C ASP A 36 12.10 -12.31 -0.72
N LYS A 37 10.93 -12.35 -0.04
CA LYS A 37 10.19 -11.12 0.37
C LYS A 37 9.94 -10.93 1.87
N GLY A 38 10.26 -11.91 2.72
CA GLY A 38 10.12 -11.78 4.18
C GLY A 38 8.67 -11.77 4.68
N TRP A 39 8.46 -11.20 5.86
CA TRP A 39 7.15 -11.13 6.52
C TRP A 39 6.37 -9.89 6.04
N GLU A 40 5.21 -10.10 5.40
CA GLU A 40 4.31 -9.00 5.02
C GLU A 40 3.02 -9.03 5.85
N VAL A 41 2.53 -7.84 6.20
CA VAL A 41 1.21 -7.64 6.82
C VAL A 41 0.13 -7.92 5.77
N CYS A 42 -0.91 -8.70 6.10
CA CYS A 42 -2.10 -8.80 5.25
C CYS A 42 -2.88 -7.46 5.28
N VAL A 43 -2.60 -6.58 4.33
CA VAL A 43 -3.30 -5.29 4.21
C VAL A 43 -4.43 -5.40 3.20
N ILE A 44 -5.64 -4.97 3.57
CA ILE A 44 -6.76 -4.82 2.62
C ILE A 44 -6.36 -3.76 1.59
N ARG A 45 -6.54 -4.07 0.31
CA ARG A 45 -6.06 -3.23 -0.79
C ARG A 45 -7.23 -2.52 -1.44
N CYS A 46 -7.03 -1.26 -1.80
CA CYS A 46 -7.99 -0.43 -2.48
C CYS A 46 -7.44 -0.03 -3.85
N LEU A 47 -8.33 0.31 -4.77
CA LEU A 47 -8.05 0.57 -6.18
C LEU A 47 -8.73 1.88 -6.61
N ALA A 48 -7.96 2.78 -7.19
CA ALA A 48 -8.44 3.97 -7.89
C ALA A 48 -8.36 3.74 -9.40
N THR A 49 -9.44 3.98 -10.13
CA THR A 49 -9.51 3.85 -11.59
C THR A 49 -9.54 5.20 -12.29
N PHE A 50 -9.02 5.25 -13.52
CA PHE A 50 -8.81 6.49 -14.28
C PHE A 50 -9.22 6.37 -15.75
N ASP A 51 -9.62 7.48 -16.37
CA ASP A 51 -10.04 7.51 -17.78
C ASP A 51 -8.84 7.61 -18.73
N VAL A 52 -7.69 8.03 -18.20
CA VAL A 52 -6.46 8.21 -18.97
C VAL A 52 -5.26 7.64 -18.23
N THR A 53 -4.41 6.94 -18.98
CA THR A 53 -3.17 6.30 -18.51
C THR A 53 -2.23 7.30 -17.83
N SER A 54 -2.15 8.52 -18.36
CA SER A 54 -1.32 9.59 -17.80
C SER A 54 -1.74 9.98 -16.38
N MET A 55 -3.03 9.93 -16.06
CA MET A 55 -3.55 10.23 -14.73
C MET A 55 -3.11 9.17 -13.72
N ALA A 56 -3.22 7.88 -14.07
CA ALA A 56 -2.74 6.79 -13.21
C ALA A 56 -1.23 6.93 -12.88
N ILE A 57 -0.42 7.27 -13.87
CA ILE A 57 1.03 7.47 -13.68
C ILE A 57 1.31 8.72 -12.83
N MET A 58 0.57 9.82 -13.05
CA MET A 58 0.71 11.05 -12.27
C MET A 58 0.31 10.84 -10.81
N PHE A 59 -0.79 10.12 -10.58
CA PHE A 59 -1.29 9.74 -9.27
C PHE A 59 -0.24 8.94 -8.49
N GLU A 60 0.29 7.85 -9.06
CA GLU A 60 1.34 7.04 -8.41
C GLU A 60 2.55 7.87 -8.01
N ARG A 61 3.06 8.71 -8.94
CA ARG A 61 4.21 9.59 -8.66
C ARG A 61 3.92 10.61 -7.56
N LEU A 62 2.74 11.20 -7.55
CA LEU A 62 2.35 12.19 -6.55
C LEU A 62 2.33 11.57 -5.14
N PHE A 63 1.67 10.42 -5.00
CA PHE A 63 1.47 9.79 -3.70
C PHE A 63 2.73 9.09 -3.19
N ARG A 64 3.53 8.48 -4.07
CA ARG A 64 4.85 7.97 -3.70
C ARG A 64 5.80 9.06 -3.22
N LYS A 65 5.77 10.26 -3.81
CA LYS A 65 6.53 11.43 -3.31
C LYS A 65 6.09 11.87 -1.92
N LYS A 66 4.87 11.52 -1.49
CA LYS A 66 4.34 11.77 -0.15
C LYS A 66 4.55 10.59 0.82
N GLY A 67 5.30 9.57 0.40
CA GLY A 67 5.60 8.39 1.22
C GLY A 67 4.48 7.36 1.31
N LEU A 68 3.48 7.42 0.43
CA LEU A 68 2.36 6.48 0.41
C LEU A 68 2.64 5.30 -0.52
N ASN A 69 2.22 4.10 -0.12
CA ASN A 69 2.45 2.86 -0.85
C ASN A 69 1.43 2.69 -2.00
N VAL A 70 1.52 3.57 -2.99
CA VAL A 70 0.68 3.56 -4.18
C VAL A 70 1.46 2.96 -5.35
N LYS A 71 0.85 2.03 -6.09
CA LYS A 71 1.46 1.44 -7.29
C LYS A 71 0.47 1.37 -8.45
N VAL A 72 0.95 1.58 -9.67
CA VAL A 72 0.17 1.36 -10.88
C VAL A 72 0.04 -0.14 -11.13
N VAL A 73 -1.18 -0.60 -11.41
CA VAL A 73 -1.51 -1.98 -11.76
C VAL A 73 -2.41 -2.01 -12.99
N PRO A 74 -2.43 -3.11 -13.77
CA PRO A 74 -3.47 -3.32 -14.76
C PRO A 74 -4.83 -3.43 -14.06
N VAL A 75 -5.87 -2.88 -14.68
CA VAL A 75 -7.24 -2.94 -14.14
C VAL A 75 -7.69 -4.40 -14.09
N PRO A 76 -8.17 -4.89 -12.94
CA PRO A 76 -8.75 -6.22 -12.85
C PRO A 76 -9.89 -6.40 -13.85
N ARG A 77 -9.97 -7.56 -14.52
CA ARG A 77 -11.03 -7.82 -15.52
C ARG A 77 -12.45 -7.68 -14.98
N SER A 78 -12.65 -7.78 -13.67
CA SER A 78 -13.93 -7.58 -12.99
C SER A 78 -14.38 -6.11 -12.93
N LEU A 79 -13.47 -5.16 -13.18
CA LEU A 79 -13.69 -3.71 -13.04
C LEU A 79 -13.64 -2.98 -14.41
N SER A 80 -14.03 -3.67 -15.49
CA SER A 80 -13.74 -3.38 -16.90
C SER A 80 -14.34 -2.09 -17.51
N SER A 81 -14.11 -0.93 -16.92
CA SER A 81 -14.66 0.35 -17.39
C SER A 81 -13.66 1.50 -17.40
N SER A 82 -12.35 1.23 -17.57
CA SER A 82 -11.31 2.27 -17.52
C SER A 82 -10.18 2.08 -18.55
N CYS A 83 -9.20 3.00 -18.57
CA CYS A 83 -8.09 3.09 -19.53
C CYS A 83 -7.06 1.93 -19.48
N GLY A 84 -7.40 0.81 -18.85
CA GLY A 84 -6.55 -0.35 -18.66
C GLY A 84 -5.56 -0.25 -17.50
N LEU A 85 -5.39 0.93 -16.88
CA LEU A 85 -4.55 1.13 -15.69
C LEU A 85 -5.35 1.66 -14.50
N ALA A 86 -4.90 1.28 -13.31
CA ALA A 86 -5.42 1.72 -12.04
C ALA A 86 -4.28 1.88 -11.03
N CYS A 87 -4.56 2.52 -9.90
CA CYS A 87 -3.62 2.65 -8.79
C CYS A 87 -4.12 1.86 -7.60
N GLU A 88 -3.30 0.93 -7.13
CA GLU A 88 -3.54 0.14 -5.92
C GLU A 88 -2.80 0.75 -4.73
N TYR A 89 -3.45 0.75 -3.57
CA TYR A 89 -2.91 1.29 -2.32
C TYR A 89 -3.56 0.62 -1.09
N PRO A 90 -2.95 0.69 0.10
CA PRO A 90 -3.56 0.24 1.35
C PRO A 90 -4.87 0.98 1.65
N CYS A 91 -5.95 0.27 1.96
CA CYS A 91 -7.23 0.93 2.26
C CYS A 91 -7.18 1.87 3.48
N GLU A 92 -6.23 1.65 4.40
CA GLU A 92 -5.95 2.56 5.53
C GLU A 92 -5.54 3.98 5.09
N ASP A 93 -4.93 4.11 3.91
CA ASP A 93 -4.50 5.40 3.35
C ASP A 93 -5.60 6.08 2.51
N GLU A 94 -6.76 5.44 2.31
CA GLU A 94 -7.80 5.89 1.37
C GLU A 94 -8.32 7.30 1.71
N GLU A 95 -8.58 7.58 2.99
CA GLU A 95 -9.08 8.89 3.42
C GLU A 95 -8.07 10.02 3.12
N LYS A 96 -6.79 9.75 3.36
CA LYS A 96 -5.69 10.68 3.08
C LYS A 96 -5.48 10.88 1.58
N ILE A 97 -5.64 9.81 0.81
CA ILE A 97 -5.56 9.88 -0.66
C ILE A 97 -6.71 10.72 -1.21
N ARG A 98 -7.94 10.47 -0.76
CA ARG A 98 -9.13 11.21 -1.21
C ARG A 98 -9.05 12.70 -0.90
N SER A 99 -8.62 13.08 0.30
CA SER A 99 -8.47 14.50 0.66
C SER A 99 -7.47 15.23 -0.24
N ILE A 100 -6.31 14.61 -0.51
CA ILE A 100 -5.32 15.17 -1.43
C ILE A 100 -5.85 15.26 -2.87
N CYS A 101 -6.69 14.32 -3.31
CA CYS A 101 -7.30 14.38 -4.64
C CYS A 101 -8.26 15.56 -4.76
N VAL A 102 -9.07 15.82 -3.73
CA VAL A 102 -9.97 16.99 -3.70
C VAL A 102 -9.16 18.29 -3.69
N ASP A 103 -8.11 18.37 -2.86
CA ASP A 103 -7.27 19.57 -2.76
C ASP A 103 -6.51 19.91 -4.06
N ARG A 104 -6.25 18.90 -4.90
CA ARG A 104 -5.45 19.02 -6.13
C ARG A 104 -6.25 18.85 -7.42
N ASP A 105 -7.57 18.73 -7.31
CA ASP A 105 -8.48 18.52 -8.44
C ASP A 105 -8.06 17.32 -9.31
N ILE A 106 -7.82 16.18 -8.66
CA ILE A 106 -7.40 14.93 -9.32
C ILE A 106 -8.63 14.09 -9.61
N ASP A 107 -8.92 13.91 -10.90
CA ASP A 107 -10.04 13.09 -11.36
C ASP A 107 -9.78 11.60 -11.16
N VAL A 108 -10.60 10.98 -10.31
CA VAL A 108 -10.68 9.54 -10.09
C VAL A 108 -12.08 9.08 -10.48
N ILE A 109 -12.18 8.09 -11.38
CA ILE A 109 -13.48 7.58 -11.83
C ILE A 109 -14.16 6.81 -10.70
N GLY A 110 -13.41 5.94 -10.04
CA GLY A 110 -13.96 4.95 -9.14
C GLY A 110 -12.96 4.51 -8.08
N TRP A 111 -13.53 4.19 -6.93
CA TRP A 111 -12.83 3.66 -5.78
C TRP A 111 -13.36 2.26 -5.50
N HIS A 112 -12.47 1.27 -5.44
CA HIS A 112 -12.83 -0.14 -5.30
C HIS A 112 -12.04 -0.78 -4.17
N ARG A 113 -12.70 -1.54 -3.31
CA ARG A 113 -12.03 -2.39 -2.32
C ARG A 113 -11.75 -3.76 -2.94
N LEU A 114 -10.54 -4.24 -2.78
CA LEU A 114 -10.14 -5.61 -3.08
C LEU A 114 -10.17 -6.41 -1.78
N ASP A 115 -11.13 -7.32 -1.71
CA ASP A 115 -11.22 -8.34 -0.66
C ASP A 115 -10.35 -9.56 -0.99
#